data_AF-A0AAD0VBI4-F1
#
_entry.id   AF-A0AAD0VBI4-F1
#
_cell.length_a   1.000
_cell.length_b   1.000
_cell.length_c   1.000
_cell.angle_alpha   90.00
_cell.angle_beta   90.00
_cell.angle_gamma   90.00
#
_symmetry.space_group_name_H-M   'P 1'
#
loop_
_entity.id
_entity.type
_entity.pdbx_description
1 polymer ?
#
loop_
_entity_poly.entity_id
_entity_poly.type
_entity_poly.pdbx_seq_one_letter_code
_entity_poly.pdbx_strand_id
1 'polypeptide(L)'
;MEEKNIYIKTGEEYISKALTLPYVKINRREFLYDTFKNESSNKIEEYIKTGNVELFSRYYIDRLAKKVIKTETNRSSAAAFATGLPGGYAIAGTIPADILQNLAHSLRLAQKLAYLYGENDLHDASGVLQENGYNTIIAYFGVMLGSSSATAAIGLFSKNSPKEIVKILNKTAVTKTVWYPIIKSVAKFFGIKVTKGGLGKVVQKSIPVVGGFISGGITYVSLSKSGENLRQRLSEVTYDYSEKKAQKDLDIVQGVVRDYGDEEKVVENNISSEI
;
A
#
# COMPACT_ATOMS: atom_id res chain seq x y z
N MET A 1 -7.74 15.39 -20.11
CA MET A 1 -6.72 14.30 -20.01
C MET A 1 -5.48 14.75 -19.24
N GLU A 2 -5.03 15.99 -19.42
CA GLU A 2 -3.82 16.55 -18.80
C GLU A 2 -3.82 16.49 -17.26
N GLU A 3 -4.94 16.88 -16.61
CA GLU A 3 -5.07 16.86 -15.14
C GLU A 3 -4.99 15.44 -14.54
N LYS A 4 -5.55 14.43 -15.24
CA LYS A 4 -5.49 13.02 -14.81
C LYS A 4 -4.06 12.49 -14.82
N ASN A 5 -3.27 12.88 -15.82
CA ASN A 5 -1.87 12.51 -15.94
C ASN A 5 -1.00 13.20 -14.88
N ILE A 6 -1.34 14.42 -14.48
CA ILE A 6 -0.63 15.13 -13.38
C ILE A 6 -0.78 14.35 -12.07
N TYR A 7 -1.99 13.97 -11.68
CA TYR A 7 -2.19 13.25 -10.41
C TYR A 7 -1.50 11.89 -10.37
N ILE A 8 -1.48 11.14 -11.48
CA ILE A 8 -0.76 9.87 -11.56
C ILE A 8 0.74 10.11 -11.36
N LYS A 9 1.34 11.04 -12.12
CA LYS A 9 2.76 11.38 -12.02
C LYS A 9 3.14 11.85 -10.61
N THR A 10 2.34 12.70 -9.99
CA THR A 10 2.55 13.15 -8.61
C THR A 10 2.52 11.96 -7.65
N GLY A 11 1.54 11.06 -7.79
CA GLY A 11 1.46 9.87 -6.93
C GLY A 11 2.69 8.97 -7.06
N GLU A 12 3.08 8.67 -8.29
CA GLU A 12 4.26 7.84 -8.61
C GLU A 12 5.54 8.48 -8.07
N GLU A 13 5.71 9.79 -8.22
CA GLU A 13 6.87 10.53 -7.71
C GLU A 13 7.00 10.40 -6.18
N TYR A 14 5.92 10.64 -5.44
CA TYR A 14 5.94 10.57 -3.98
C TYR A 14 6.18 9.14 -3.48
N ILE A 15 5.51 8.16 -4.08
CA ILE A 15 5.68 6.74 -3.75
C ILE A 15 7.13 6.32 -3.99
N SER A 16 7.69 6.66 -5.15
CA SER A 16 9.07 6.33 -5.50
C SER A 16 10.05 6.99 -4.54
N LYS A 17 9.88 8.28 -4.24
CA LYS A 17 10.70 9.01 -3.25
C LYS A 17 10.60 8.43 -1.85
N ALA A 18 9.42 7.97 -1.42
CA ALA A 18 9.28 7.36 -0.11
C ALA A 18 10.01 6.02 -0.03
N LEU A 19 9.94 5.20 -1.08
CA LEU A 19 10.60 3.89 -1.11
C LEU A 19 12.12 3.96 -1.11
N THR A 20 12.73 5.06 -1.56
CA THR A 20 14.20 5.25 -1.49
C THR A 20 14.70 5.62 -0.10
N LEU A 21 13.82 6.00 0.83
CA LEU A 21 14.22 6.33 2.19
C LEU A 21 14.75 5.07 2.89
N PRO A 22 15.98 5.07 3.44
CA PRO A 22 16.60 3.85 3.97
C PRO A 22 15.78 3.15 5.05
N TYR A 23 15.08 3.95 5.87
CA TYR A 23 14.22 3.43 6.91
C TYR A 23 12.88 2.93 6.38
N VAL A 24 12.49 3.06 5.11
CA VAL A 24 11.22 2.49 4.62
C VAL A 24 11.30 0.99 4.41
N LYS A 25 12.47 0.49 4.04
CA LYS A 25 12.73 -0.95 3.97
C LYS A 25 12.58 -1.60 5.34
N ILE A 26 11.87 -2.73 5.39
CA ILE A 26 11.75 -3.57 6.58
C ILE A 26 12.61 -4.81 6.39
N ASN A 27 13.60 -5.02 7.25
CA ASN A 27 14.28 -6.30 7.36
C ASN A 27 13.28 -7.32 7.92
N ARG A 28 12.82 -8.26 7.09
CA ARG A 28 11.78 -9.23 7.45
C ARG A 28 12.21 -10.08 8.64
N ARG A 29 13.44 -10.59 8.64
CA ARG A 29 13.97 -11.46 9.68
C ARG A 29 14.02 -10.75 11.03
N GLU A 30 14.66 -9.59 11.09
CA GLU A 30 14.76 -8.78 12.32
C GLU A 30 13.38 -8.39 12.85
N PHE A 31 12.48 -7.97 11.96
CA PHE A 31 11.11 -7.60 12.33
C PHE A 31 10.34 -8.77 12.92
N LEU A 32 10.39 -9.95 12.30
CA LEU A 32 9.69 -11.15 12.78
C LEU A 32 10.27 -11.63 14.11
N TYR A 33 11.59 -11.59 14.29
CA TYR A 33 12.21 -11.89 15.58
C TYR A 33 11.74 -10.99 16.71
N ASP A 34 11.75 -9.67 16.51
CA ASP A 34 11.27 -8.75 17.55
C ASP A 34 9.76 -8.91 17.80
N THR A 35 8.97 -9.15 16.75
CA THR A 35 7.51 -9.27 16.84
C THR A 35 7.09 -10.54 17.57
N PHE A 36 7.77 -11.66 17.33
CA PHE A 36 7.50 -12.97 17.95
C PHE A 36 8.41 -13.29 19.14
N LYS A 37 9.12 -12.32 19.72
CA LYS A 37 10.15 -12.55 20.77
C LYS A 37 9.73 -13.30 22.03
N ASN A 38 8.42 -13.47 22.25
CA ASN A 38 7.88 -14.25 23.37
C ASN A 38 7.70 -15.75 23.02
N GLU A 39 7.97 -16.15 21.78
CA GLU A 39 7.91 -17.53 21.29
C GLU A 39 9.30 -18.18 21.31
N SER A 40 9.36 -19.50 21.16
CA SER A 40 10.65 -20.20 21.09
C SER A 40 11.39 -19.88 19.79
N SER A 41 12.72 -19.75 19.87
CA SER A 41 13.57 -19.44 18.71
C SER A 41 13.36 -20.41 17.55
N ASN A 42 13.18 -21.71 17.82
CA ASN A 42 12.93 -22.71 16.78
C ASN A 42 11.62 -22.43 16.02
N LYS A 43 10.57 -22.02 16.72
CA LYS A 43 9.27 -21.72 16.13
C LYS A 43 9.32 -20.43 15.30
N ILE A 44 10.07 -19.42 15.78
CA ILE A 44 10.31 -18.18 15.04
C ILE A 44 11.09 -18.47 13.74
N GLU A 45 12.14 -19.29 13.82
CA GLU A 45 12.93 -19.68 12.65
C GLU A 45 12.12 -20.46 11.62
N GLU A 46 11.28 -21.39 12.08
CA GLU A 46 10.35 -22.11 11.21
C GLU A 46 9.40 -21.15 10.51
N TYR A 47 8.84 -20.17 11.24
CA TYR A 47 7.98 -19.13 10.66
C TYR A 47 8.72 -18.24 9.65
N ILE A 48 9.95 -17.83 9.96
CA ILE A 48 10.77 -17.03 9.05
C ILE A 48 11.05 -17.82 7.76
N LYS A 49 11.36 -19.11 7.86
CA LYS A 49 11.67 -19.96 6.71
C LYS A 49 10.44 -20.26 5.84
N THR A 50 9.29 -20.51 6.46
CA THR A 50 8.12 -21.05 5.75
C THR A 50 7.03 -20.01 5.49
N GLY A 51 6.94 -18.98 6.33
CA GLY A 51 5.77 -18.10 6.39
C GLY A 51 4.48 -18.84 6.79
N ASN A 52 4.58 -20.02 7.42
CA ASN A 52 3.43 -20.82 7.77
C ASN A 52 2.62 -20.19 8.91
N VAL A 53 1.54 -19.50 8.54
CA VAL A 53 0.58 -18.84 9.45
C VAL A 53 -0.11 -19.80 10.41
N GLU A 54 -0.13 -21.12 10.14
CA GLU A 54 -0.75 -22.12 11.01
C GLU A 54 0.07 -22.42 12.27
N LEU A 55 1.35 -22.02 12.30
CA LEU A 55 2.19 -22.12 13.51
C LEU A 55 1.66 -21.28 14.67
N PHE A 56 0.81 -20.29 14.36
CA PHE A 56 0.21 -19.39 15.32
C PHE A 56 -1.30 -19.33 15.13
N SER A 57 -2.04 -19.14 16.22
CA SER A 57 -3.48 -18.90 16.08
C SER A 57 -3.73 -17.57 15.35
N ARG A 58 -4.79 -17.52 14.54
CA ARG A 58 -5.29 -16.28 13.91
C ARG A 58 -5.40 -15.14 14.93
N TYR A 59 -5.96 -15.43 16.10
CA TYR A 59 -6.11 -14.44 17.17
C TYR A 59 -4.77 -13.86 17.63
N TYR A 60 -3.72 -14.68 17.71
CA TYR A 60 -2.39 -14.22 18.09
C TYR A 60 -1.76 -13.31 17.02
N ILE A 61 -1.80 -13.72 15.75
CA ILE A 61 -1.31 -12.91 14.62
C ILE A 61 -2.08 -11.58 14.54
N ASP A 62 -3.41 -11.61 14.62
CA ASP A 62 -4.25 -10.41 14.61
C ASP A 62 -3.94 -9.47 15.78
N ARG A 63 -3.66 -10.01 16.97
CA ARG A 63 -3.25 -9.23 18.14
C ARG A 63 -1.89 -8.56 17.92
N LEU A 64 -0.90 -9.29 17.38
CA LEU A 64 0.41 -8.72 17.03
C LEU A 64 0.27 -7.64 15.96
N ALA A 65 -0.58 -7.85 14.96
CA ALA A 65 -0.83 -6.89 13.90
C ALA A 65 -1.41 -5.57 14.44
N LYS A 66 -2.36 -5.65 15.38
CA LYS A 66 -2.89 -4.46 16.08
C LYS A 66 -1.80 -3.70 16.86
N LYS A 67 -0.85 -4.42 17.49
CA LYS A 67 0.31 -3.79 18.16
C LYS A 67 1.26 -3.12 17.16
N VAL A 68 1.49 -3.75 16.01
CA VAL A 68 2.31 -3.19 14.92
C VAL A 68 1.68 -1.91 14.37
N ILE A 69 0.36 -1.91 14.11
CA ILE A 69 -0.39 -0.72 13.68
C ILE A 69 -0.24 0.40 14.71
N LYS A 70 -0.51 0.12 16.00
CA LYS A 70 -0.41 1.12 17.06
C LYS A 70 1.00 1.71 17.17
N THR A 71 2.03 0.86 17.11
CA THR A 71 3.43 1.29 17.20
C THR A 71 3.83 2.18 16.03
N GLU A 72 3.53 1.79 14.79
CA GLU A 72 3.90 2.59 13.62
C GLU A 72 3.07 3.88 13.54
N THR A 73 1.81 3.82 13.94
CA THR A 73 0.93 4.99 14.05
C THR A 73 1.46 6.01 15.05
N ASN A 74 1.89 5.57 16.23
CA ASN A 74 2.51 6.45 17.22
C ASN A 74 3.76 7.14 16.67
N ARG A 75 4.60 6.41 15.92
CA ARG A 75 5.81 6.97 15.30
C ARG A 75 5.47 8.05 14.26
N SER A 76 4.53 7.75 13.36
CA SER A 76 4.10 8.70 12.34
C SER A 76 3.44 9.95 12.97
N SER A 77 2.63 9.75 14.01
CA SER A 77 1.94 10.83 14.72
C SER A 77 2.91 11.74 15.47
N ALA A 78 3.94 11.16 16.11
CA ALA A 78 4.98 11.93 16.78
C ALA A 78 5.81 12.74 15.78
N ALA A 79 6.15 12.15 14.62
CA ALA A 79 6.85 12.86 13.55
C ALA A 79 6.00 14.03 13.02
N ALA A 80 4.72 13.80 12.73
CA ALA A 80 3.80 14.82 12.24
C ALA A 80 3.58 15.95 13.26
N PHE A 81 3.51 15.62 14.56
CA PHE A 81 3.46 16.63 15.62
C PHE A 81 4.72 17.50 15.64
N ALA A 82 5.91 16.89 15.56
CA ALA A 82 7.17 17.61 15.56
C ALA A 82 7.32 18.55 14.34
N THR A 83 6.89 18.12 13.16
CA THR A 83 6.92 18.94 11.93
C THR A 83 5.83 20.01 11.89
N GLY A 84 4.74 19.84 12.66
CA GLY A 84 3.61 20.77 12.70
C GLY A 84 3.78 21.94 13.67
N LEU A 85 4.84 21.95 14.49
CA LEU A 85 5.12 23.06 15.41
C LEU A 85 5.67 24.29 14.67
N PRO A 86 5.27 25.52 15.06
CA PRO A 86 5.91 26.74 14.56
C PRO A 86 7.42 26.68 14.84
N GLY A 87 8.25 26.69 13.78
CA GLY A 87 9.72 26.58 13.89
C GLY A 87 10.33 25.22 13.54
N GLY A 88 9.53 24.21 13.13
CA GLY A 88 10.05 22.96 12.58
C GLY A 88 10.80 23.16 11.24
N TYR A 89 11.76 22.27 10.93
CA TYR A 89 12.57 22.31 9.70
C TYR A 89 11.69 22.23 8.44
N ALA A 90 11.28 23.39 7.92
CA ALA A 90 10.71 23.49 6.58
C ALA A 90 11.86 23.44 5.57
N ILE A 91 12.17 22.24 5.05
CA ILE A 91 13.03 22.15 3.87
C ILE A 91 12.25 22.77 2.71
N ALA A 92 12.78 23.88 2.17
CA ALA A 92 12.24 24.49 0.96
C ALA A 92 12.45 23.52 -0.23
N GLY A 93 11.36 23.09 -0.84
CA GLY A 93 11.36 22.16 -1.97
C GLY A 93 9.95 21.71 -2.33
N THR A 94 9.81 21.18 -3.55
CA THR A 94 8.56 20.87 -4.27
C THR A 94 7.65 19.79 -3.64
N ILE A 95 8.01 19.25 -2.47
CA ILE A 95 7.24 18.23 -1.74
C ILE A 95 7.27 18.50 -0.22
N PRO A 96 6.12 18.61 0.47
CA PRO A 96 6.07 18.69 1.93
C PRO A 96 6.61 17.41 2.60
N ALA A 97 7.56 17.58 3.52
CA ALA A 97 8.24 16.47 4.20
C ALA A 97 7.31 15.64 5.09
N ASP A 98 6.26 16.25 5.65
CA ASP A 98 5.23 15.59 6.47
C ASP A 98 4.40 14.58 5.66
N ILE A 99 4.03 14.92 4.42
CA ILE A 99 3.35 14.01 3.49
C ILE A 99 4.26 12.82 3.17
N LEU A 100 5.53 13.10 2.85
CA LEU A 100 6.50 12.05 2.52
C LEU A 100 6.76 11.13 3.72
N GLN A 101 6.88 11.69 4.92
CA GLN A 101 7.08 10.93 6.15
C GLN A 101 5.87 10.06 6.48
N ASN A 102 4.65 10.58 6.35
CA ASN A 102 3.44 9.79 6.58
C ASN A 102 3.26 8.68 5.53
N LEU A 103 3.59 8.94 4.27
CA LEU A 103 3.64 7.92 3.22
C LEU A 103 4.69 6.84 3.56
N ALA A 104 5.89 7.25 3.96
CA ALA A 104 6.96 6.33 4.39
C ALA A 104 6.51 5.40 5.51
N HIS A 105 5.82 5.92 6.53
CA HIS A 105 5.24 5.09 7.60
C HIS A 105 4.11 4.18 7.11
N SER A 106 3.32 4.61 6.12
CA SER A 106 2.30 3.76 5.50
C SER A 106 2.92 2.57 4.77
N LEU A 107 3.97 2.80 3.98
CA LEU A 107 4.69 1.75 3.24
C LEU A 107 5.46 0.80 4.17
N ARG A 108 5.99 1.31 5.30
CA ARG A 108 6.55 0.47 6.37
C ARG A 108 5.50 -0.41 7.00
N LEU A 109 4.34 0.16 7.34
CA LEU A 109 3.24 -0.59 7.94
C LEU A 109 2.73 -1.67 6.99
N ALA A 110 2.62 -1.38 5.69
CA ALA A 110 2.26 -2.35 4.66
C ALA A 110 3.18 -3.57 4.66
N GLN A 111 4.50 -3.36 4.59
CA GLN A 111 5.50 -4.44 4.64
C GLN A 111 5.42 -5.23 5.94
N LYS A 112 5.35 -4.56 7.10
CA LYS A 112 5.28 -5.22 8.41
C LYS A 112 4.05 -6.12 8.54
N LEU A 113 2.89 -5.62 8.11
CA LEU A 113 1.66 -6.41 8.12
C LEU A 113 1.77 -7.60 7.16
N ALA A 114 2.24 -7.38 5.93
CA ALA A 114 2.44 -8.46 4.97
C ALA A 114 3.33 -9.58 5.54
N TYR A 115 4.50 -9.24 6.08
CA TYR A 115 5.41 -10.21 6.70
C TYR A 115 4.78 -10.95 7.87
N LEU A 116 4.02 -10.23 8.70
CA LEU A 116 3.33 -10.83 9.85
C LEU A 116 2.25 -11.82 9.42
N TYR A 117 1.64 -11.66 8.24
CA TYR A 117 0.67 -12.59 7.65
C TYR A 117 1.28 -13.61 6.66
N GLY A 118 2.60 -13.82 6.72
CA GLY A 118 3.27 -14.92 6.01
C GLY A 118 3.74 -14.60 4.60
N GLU A 119 3.77 -13.31 4.22
CA GLU A 119 4.42 -12.87 3.00
C GLU A 119 5.92 -13.20 3.04
N ASN A 120 6.48 -13.53 1.88
CA ASN A 120 7.93 -13.70 1.72
C ASN A 120 8.65 -12.34 1.82
N ASP A 121 9.98 -12.32 1.80
CA ASP A 121 10.68 -11.04 1.69
C ASP A 121 10.30 -10.38 0.35
N LEU A 122 9.88 -9.12 0.42
CA LEU A 122 9.48 -8.35 -0.76
C LEU A 122 10.70 -7.78 -1.49
N HIS A 123 11.87 -7.83 -0.85
CA HIS A 123 13.16 -7.48 -1.43
C HIS A 123 13.88 -8.75 -1.86
N ASP A 124 14.72 -8.66 -2.88
CA ASP A 124 15.55 -9.79 -3.29
C ASP A 124 16.67 -10.09 -2.27
N ALA A 125 17.48 -11.11 -2.56
CA ALA A 125 18.59 -11.52 -1.69
C ALA A 125 19.67 -10.45 -1.51
N SER A 126 19.81 -9.51 -2.45
CA SER A 126 20.69 -8.34 -2.32
C SER A 126 20.02 -7.19 -1.56
N GLY A 127 18.76 -7.36 -1.21
CA GLY A 127 17.96 -6.37 -0.52
C GLY A 127 17.40 -5.28 -1.42
N VAL A 128 17.34 -5.51 -2.73
CA VAL A 128 16.78 -4.59 -3.72
C VAL A 128 15.29 -4.88 -3.92
N LEU A 129 14.48 -3.83 -3.98
CA LEU A 129 13.05 -3.94 -4.24
C LEU A 129 12.80 -4.23 -5.72
N GLN A 130 12.52 -5.48 -6.05
CA GLN A 130 12.20 -5.91 -7.41
C GLN A 130 10.77 -5.56 -7.79
N GLU A 131 10.44 -5.61 -9.09
CA GLU A 131 9.13 -5.24 -9.64
C GLU A 131 7.96 -5.93 -8.90
N ASN A 132 8.03 -7.24 -8.66
CA ASN A 132 6.98 -7.96 -7.94
C ASN A 132 6.81 -7.46 -6.49
N GLY A 133 7.92 -7.16 -5.82
CA GLY A 133 7.91 -6.59 -4.47
C GLY A 133 7.31 -5.19 -4.47
N TYR A 134 7.71 -4.34 -5.42
CA TYR A 134 7.15 -3.02 -5.63
C TYR A 134 5.63 -3.08 -5.84
N ASN A 135 5.16 -3.87 -6.81
CA ASN A 135 3.74 -4.02 -7.14
C ASN A 135 2.93 -4.46 -5.92
N THR A 136 3.46 -5.41 -5.16
CA THR A 136 2.84 -5.94 -3.95
C THR A 136 2.75 -4.89 -2.85
N ILE A 137 3.82 -4.11 -2.60
CA ILE A 137 3.79 -2.99 -1.64
C ILE A 137 2.75 -1.94 -2.06
N ILE A 138 2.69 -1.58 -3.34
CA ILE A 138 1.72 -0.59 -3.83
C ILE A 138 0.29 -1.10 -3.68
N ALA A 139 0.04 -2.39 -3.92
CA ALA A 139 -1.27 -2.99 -3.70
C ALA A 139 -1.66 -2.97 -2.21
N TYR A 140 -0.73 -3.32 -1.31
CA TYR A 140 -0.98 -3.20 0.13
C TYR A 140 -1.29 -1.77 0.55
N PHE A 141 -0.55 -0.80 0.02
CA PHE A 141 -0.85 0.61 0.21
C PHE A 141 -2.21 1.01 -0.38
N GLY A 142 -2.58 0.46 -1.54
CA GLY A 142 -3.90 0.62 -2.14
C GLY A 142 -5.03 0.15 -1.21
N VAL A 143 -4.87 -1.01 -0.56
CA VAL A 143 -5.84 -1.51 0.43
C VAL A 143 -5.91 -0.61 1.65
N MET A 144 -4.76 -0.14 2.13
CA MET A 144 -4.70 0.86 3.22
C MET A 144 -5.51 2.11 2.85
N LEU A 145 -5.46 2.54 1.58
CA LEU A 145 -6.22 3.67 1.05
C LEU A 145 -7.70 3.36 0.75
N GLY A 146 -8.11 2.09 0.81
CA GLY A 146 -9.48 1.65 0.53
C GLY A 146 -9.76 1.34 -0.95
N SER A 147 -8.74 1.05 -1.74
CA SER A 147 -8.88 0.69 -3.16
C SER A 147 -9.45 -0.73 -3.32
N SER A 148 -10.66 -0.83 -3.89
CA SER A 148 -11.30 -2.12 -4.20
C SER A 148 -10.50 -2.98 -5.17
N SER A 149 -9.82 -2.37 -6.15
CA SER A 149 -9.01 -3.11 -7.13
C SER A 149 -7.75 -3.70 -6.49
N ALA A 150 -7.12 -2.96 -5.58
CA ALA A 150 -5.99 -3.45 -4.80
C ALA A 150 -6.44 -4.55 -3.82
N THR A 151 -7.58 -4.37 -3.16
CA THR A 151 -8.19 -5.39 -2.29
C THR A 151 -8.42 -6.69 -3.05
N ALA A 152 -9.01 -6.61 -4.24
CA ALA A 152 -9.25 -7.77 -5.09
C ALA A 152 -7.94 -8.46 -5.50
N ALA A 153 -6.95 -7.70 -5.99
CA ALA A 153 -5.67 -8.26 -6.43
C ALA A 153 -4.93 -9.01 -5.32
N ILE A 154 -4.89 -8.48 -4.09
CA ILE A 154 -4.25 -9.18 -2.96
C ILE A 154 -4.91 -10.53 -2.67
N GLY A 155 -6.22 -10.65 -2.84
CA GLY A 155 -6.89 -11.94 -2.72
C GLY A 155 -6.49 -12.89 -3.83
N LEU A 156 -6.61 -12.44 -5.07
CA LEU A 156 -6.36 -13.26 -6.26
C LEU A 156 -4.92 -13.80 -6.34
N PHE A 157 -3.94 -12.99 -5.93
CA PHE A 157 -2.53 -13.36 -5.92
C PHE A 157 -2.05 -13.94 -4.59
N SER A 158 -2.95 -14.12 -3.61
CA SER A 158 -2.60 -14.79 -2.35
C SER A 158 -2.30 -16.27 -2.57
N LYS A 159 -1.48 -16.85 -1.67
CA LYS A 159 -1.18 -18.29 -1.63
C LYS A 159 -2.43 -19.17 -1.45
N ASN A 160 -3.52 -18.59 -0.92
CA ASN A 160 -4.79 -19.27 -0.67
C ASN A 160 -5.80 -19.13 -1.82
N SER A 161 -5.40 -18.53 -2.94
CA SER A 161 -6.28 -18.38 -4.10
C SER A 161 -6.67 -19.75 -4.68
N PRO A 162 -7.95 -19.97 -5.03
CA PRO A 162 -8.41 -21.23 -5.61
C PRO A 162 -7.63 -21.60 -6.88
N LYS A 163 -7.36 -22.89 -7.07
CA LYS A 163 -6.52 -23.39 -8.18
C LYS A 163 -7.08 -23.00 -9.55
N GLU A 164 -8.39 -22.95 -9.69
CA GLU A 164 -9.13 -22.57 -10.89
C GLU A 164 -8.85 -21.11 -11.24
N ILE A 165 -8.87 -20.22 -10.25
CA ILE A 165 -8.55 -18.80 -10.40
C ILE A 165 -7.08 -18.63 -10.77
N VAL A 166 -6.17 -19.33 -10.10
CA VAL A 166 -4.74 -19.32 -10.44
C VAL A 166 -4.50 -19.76 -11.89
N LYS A 167 -5.21 -20.78 -12.38
CA LYS A 167 -5.14 -21.21 -13.79
C LYS A 167 -5.61 -20.10 -14.75
N ILE A 168 -6.65 -19.36 -14.40
CA ILE A 168 -7.13 -18.22 -15.21
C ILE A 168 -6.06 -17.14 -15.28
N LEU A 169 -5.50 -16.74 -14.13
CA LEU A 169 -4.47 -15.69 -14.04
C LEU A 169 -3.20 -16.05 -14.83
N ASN A 170 -2.79 -17.32 -14.80
CA ASN A 170 -1.59 -17.79 -15.50
C ASN A 170 -1.76 -17.89 -17.02
N LYS A 171 -2.98 -18.09 -17.53
CA LYS A 171 -3.23 -18.35 -18.97
C LYS A 171 -3.22 -17.09 -19.85
N THR A 172 -3.13 -15.89 -19.29
CA THR A 172 -3.53 -14.66 -20.03
C THR A 172 -2.55 -13.48 -19.96
N ALA A 173 -1.30 -13.66 -19.51
CA ALA A 173 -0.39 -12.53 -19.22
C ALA A 173 -0.99 -11.49 -18.23
N VAL A 174 -2.10 -11.86 -17.58
CA VAL A 174 -2.93 -11.04 -16.70
C VAL A 174 -2.12 -10.54 -15.52
N THR A 175 -1.14 -11.28 -15.02
CA THR A 175 -0.23 -10.81 -13.98
C THR A 175 0.42 -9.46 -14.33
N LYS A 176 1.01 -9.30 -15.53
CA LYS A 176 1.61 -8.01 -15.93
C LYS A 176 0.56 -6.95 -16.24
N THR A 177 -0.52 -7.34 -16.90
CA THR A 177 -1.58 -6.41 -17.32
C THR A 177 -2.44 -5.92 -16.15
N VAL A 178 -2.54 -6.66 -15.04
CA VAL A 178 -3.37 -6.30 -13.88
C VAL A 178 -2.65 -5.34 -12.94
N TRP A 179 -1.33 -5.51 -12.75
CA TRP A 179 -0.60 -4.67 -11.81
C TRP A 179 -0.56 -3.21 -12.25
N TYR A 180 -0.38 -2.94 -13.54
CA TYR A 180 -0.21 -1.57 -14.04
C TYR A 180 -1.45 -0.67 -13.81
N PRO A 181 -2.69 -1.07 -14.18
CA PRO A 181 -3.90 -0.32 -13.86
C PRO A 181 -4.10 -0.09 -12.36
N ILE A 182 -3.76 -1.08 -11.52
CA ILE A 182 -3.89 -0.98 -10.07
C ILE A 182 -2.91 0.04 -9.52
N ILE A 183 -1.63 -0.04 -9.90
CA ILE A 183 -0.59 0.89 -9.48
C ILE A 183 -0.95 2.31 -9.90
N LYS A 184 -1.38 2.51 -11.14
CA LYS A 184 -1.86 3.82 -11.61
C LYS A 184 -3.05 4.33 -10.84
N SER A 185 -4.02 3.47 -10.51
CA SER A 185 -5.19 3.85 -9.71
C SER A 185 -4.80 4.29 -8.30
N VAL A 186 -3.89 3.54 -7.65
CA VAL A 186 -3.37 3.88 -6.32
C VAL A 186 -2.57 5.19 -6.36
N ALA A 187 -1.66 5.33 -7.34
CA ALA A 187 -0.88 6.54 -7.55
C ALA A 187 -1.79 7.75 -7.80
N LYS A 188 -2.77 7.63 -8.70
CA LYS A 188 -3.76 8.67 -8.98
C LYS A 188 -4.50 9.09 -7.71
N PHE A 189 -5.03 8.13 -6.94
CA PHE A 189 -5.78 8.43 -5.73
C PHE A 189 -4.92 9.16 -4.70
N PHE A 190 -3.68 8.71 -4.52
CA PHE A 190 -2.73 9.38 -3.63
C PHE A 190 -2.35 10.78 -4.15
N GLY A 191 -2.03 10.91 -5.43
CA GLY A 191 -1.67 12.18 -6.06
C GLY A 191 -2.82 13.21 -6.03
N ILE A 192 -4.08 12.77 -6.15
CA ILE A 192 -5.25 13.64 -5.91
C ILE A 192 -5.25 14.14 -4.47
N LYS A 193 -5.04 13.26 -3.48
CA LYS A 193 -5.00 13.65 -2.06
C LYS A 193 -3.89 14.66 -1.78
N VAL A 194 -2.70 14.43 -2.35
CA VAL A 194 -1.55 15.35 -2.21
C VAL A 194 -1.82 16.68 -2.89
N THR A 195 -2.26 16.67 -4.15
CA THR A 195 -2.41 17.89 -4.94
C THR A 195 -3.58 18.74 -4.43
N LYS A 196 -4.71 18.13 -4.09
CA LYS A 196 -5.88 18.85 -3.57
C LYS A 196 -5.74 19.21 -2.08
N GLY A 197 -5.01 18.42 -1.31
CA GLY A 197 -4.72 18.73 0.10
C GLY A 197 -3.53 19.67 0.31
N GLY A 198 -2.66 19.83 -0.68
CA GLY A 198 -1.42 20.64 -0.64
C GLY A 198 -1.52 22.04 -1.25
N LEU A 199 -2.61 22.38 -1.95
CA LEU A 199 -2.87 23.72 -2.48
C LEU A 199 -3.37 24.70 -1.39
N GLY A 200 -2.69 24.73 -0.26
CA GLY A 200 -2.83 25.77 0.75
C GLY A 200 -1.91 26.95 0.44
N LYS A 201 -2.14 27.67 -0.67
CA LYS A 201 -1.78 29.08 -0.93
C LYS A 201 -2.04 29.43 -2.41
N VAL A 202 -2.83 30.49 -2.65
CA VAL A 202 -3.19 31.11 -3.95
C VAL A 202 -4.36 30.35 -4.65
N VAL A 203 -5.66 30.71 -4.57
CA VAL A 203 -6.36 31.99 -4.81
C VAL A 203 -7.72 32.02 -4.06
N GLN A 204 -8.08 33.20 -3.54
CA GLN A 204 -9.40 33.74 -3.11
C GLN A 204 -10.45 32.87 -2.38
N LYS A 205 -10.81 33.39 -1.20
CA LYS A 205 -12.12 33.38 -0.53
C LYS A 205 -12.89 32.04 -0.51
N SER A 206 -12.88 31.47 0.70
CA SER A 206 -13.99 30.73 1.32
C SER A 206 -14.39 29.40 0.68
N ILE A 207 -13.53 28.38 0.85
CA ILE A 207 -13.97 27.02 1.20
C ILE A 207 -12.86 26.38 2.08
N PRO A 208 -13.10 26.07 3.38
CA PRO A 208 -12.13 25.37 4.20
C PRO A 208 -12.15 23.89 3.82
N VAL A 209 -11.27 23.46 2.92
CA VAL A 209 -11.08 22.04 2.59
C VAL A 209 -9.72 21.61 3.10
N VAL A 210 -9.73 20.97 4.28
CA VAL A 210 -8.72 20.04 4.82
C VAL A 210 -7.32 20.18 4.21
N GLY A 211 -6.60 21.25 4.57
CA GLY A 211 -5.33 21.60 3.91
C GLY A 211 -4.42 22.47 4.77
N GLY A 212 -4.34 22.20 6.07
CA GLY A 212 -3.44 22.91 6.98
C GLY A 212 -3.16 22.08 8.21
N PHE A 213 -1.91 21.64 8.35
CA PHE A 213 -1.39 20.78 9.43
C PHE A 213 -2.02 19.39 9.50
N ILE A 214 -1.29 18.37 9.01
CA ILE A 214 -1.53 17.00 9.48
C ILE A 214 -1.06 16.96 10.93
N SER A 215 -1.95 17.28 11.88
CA SER A 215 -1.63 17.15 13.29
C SER A 215 -1.37 15.69 13.64
N GLY A 216 -0.56 15.43 14.67
CA GLY A 216 -0.32 14.07 15.15
C GLY A 216 -1.61 13.28 15.39
N GLY A 217 -2.69 13.93 15.84
CA GLY A 217 -4.01 13.29 16.03
C GLY A 217 -4.67 12.83 14.72
N ILE A 218 -4.63 13.66 13.67
CA ILE A 218 -5.17 13.29 12.34
C ILE A 218 -4.36 12.14 11.74
N THR A 219 -3.02 12.22 11.82
CA THR A 219 -2.13 11.12 11.42
C THR A 219 -2.47 9.85 12.16
N TYR A 220 -2.70 9.94 13.47
CA TYR A 220 -3.01 8.79 14.30
C TYR A 220 -4.26 8.06 13.81
N VAL A 221 -5.36 8.80 13.63
CA VAL A 221 -6.65 8.24 13.18
C VAL A 221 -6.52 7.67 11.77
N SER A 222 -5.90 8.41 10.85
CA SER A 222 -5.77 8.00 9.45
C SER A 222 -4.95 6.72 9.33
N LEU A 223 -3.75 6.67 9.92
CA LEU A 223 -2.85 5.53 9.79
C LEU A 223 -3.36 4.30 10.57
N SER A 224 -4.05 4.52 11.71
CA SER A 224 -4.74 3.44 12.41
C SER A 224 -5.82 2.79 11.54
N LYS A 225 -6.69 3.61 10.93
CA LYS A 225 -7.77 3.12 10.06
C LYS A 225 -7.21 2.41 8.83
N SER A 226 -6.22 3.00 8.18
CA SER A 226 -5.63 2.42 6.97
C SER A 226 -4.88 1.12 7.28
N GLY A 227 -4.16 1.05 8.40
CA GLY A 227 -3.53 -0.17 8.89
C GLY A 227 -4.55 -1.27 9.19
N GLU A 228 -5.69 -0.90 9.79
CA GLU A 228 -6.78 -1.85 10.07
C GLU A 228 -7.44 -2.39 8.80
N ASN A 229 -7.64 -1.57 7.77
CA ASN A 229 -8.13 -2.04 6.46
C ASN A 229 -7.23 -3.14 5.90
N LEU A 230 -5.91 -2.91 5.89
CA LEU A 230 -4.96 -3.89 5.40
C LEU A 230 -4.92 -5.14 6.28
N ARG A 231 -4.90 -4.98 7.60
CA ARG A 231 -4.94 -6.11 8.54
C ARG A 231 -6.17 -6.98 8.34
N GLN A 232 -7.34 -6.37 8.21
CA GLN A 232 -8.59 -7.10 7.99
C GLN A 232 -8.55 -7.88 6.68
N ARG A 233 -8.06 -7.25 5.60
CA ARG A 233 -7.93 -7.93 4.32
C ARG A 233 -6.90 -9.07 4.38
N LEU A 234 -5.73 -8.85 4.98
CA LEU A 234 -4.72 -9.88 5.15
C LEU A 234 -5.26 -11.06 5.97
N SER A 235 -5.88 -10.81 7.12
CA SER A 235 -6.53 -11.84 7.93
C SER A 235 -7.60 -12.60 7.14
N GLU A 236 -8.42 -11.91 6.35
CA GLU A 236 -9.42 -12.55 5.49
C GLU A 236 -8.78 -13.45 4.43
N VAL A 237 -7.78 -12.96 3.68
CA VAL A 237 -7.16 -13.77 2.61
C VAL A 237 -6.35 -14.94 3.18
N THR A 238 -5.82 -14.78 4.39
CA THR A 238 -5.07 -15.83 5.08
C THR A 238 -5.97 -16.94 5.60
N TYR A 239 -7.16 -16.63 6.13
CA TYR A 239 -7.97 -17.61 6.88
C TYR A 239 -9.35 -17.89 6.30
N ASP A 240 -9.94 -16.98 5.53
CA ASP A 240 -11.36 -17.02 5.11
C ASP A 240 -11.55 -16.74 3.59
N TYR A 241 -10.58 -17.11 2.75
CA TYR A 241 -10.61 -16.84 1.31
C TYR A 241 -11.35 -17.93 0.52
N SER A 242 -12.66 -17.79 0.41
CA SER A 242 -13.52 -18.72 -0.33
C SER A 242 -13.50 -18.51 -1.84
N GLU A 243 -13.87 -19.53 -2.62
CA GLU A 243 -14.09 -19.45 -4.07
C GLU A 243 -15.03 -18.31 -4.48
N LYS A 244 -16.14 -18.11 -3.75
CA LYS A 244 -17.09 -17.02 -4.00
C LYS A 244 -16.44 -15.65 -3.91
N LYS A 245 -15.53 -15.45 -2.95
CA LYS A 245 -14.78 -14.19 -2.81
C LYS A 245 -13.78 -14.05 -3.95
N ALA A 246 -13.07 -15.12 -4.29
CA ALA A 246 -12.12 -15.11 -5.39
C ALA A 246 -12.78 -14.80 -6.74
N GLN A 247 -13.98 -15.32 -7.00
CA GLN A 247 -14.72 -14.97 -8.22
C GLN A 247 -15.11 -13.48 -8.24
N LYS A 248 -15.63 -12.95 -7.12
CA LYS A 248 -15.95 -11.52 -7.01
C LYS A 248 -14.71 -10.64 -7.24
N ASP A 249 -13.58 -11.03 -6.66
CA ASP A 249 -12.32 -10.30 -6.83
C ASP A 249 -11.82 -10.38 -8.28
N LEU A 250 -12.00 -11.52 -8.95
CA LEU A 250 -11.66 -11.70 -10.37
C LEU A 250 -12.49 -10.76 -11.25
N ASP A 251 -13.79 -10.67 -11.01
CA ASP A 251 -14.69 -9.78 -11.76
C ASP A 251 -14.29 -8.30 -11.61
N ILE A 252 -13.92 -7.88 -10.40
CA ILE A 252 -13.40 -6.52 -10.12
C ILE A 252 -12.13 -6.26 -10.93
N VAL A 253 -11.17 -7.18 -10.89
CA VAL A 253 -9.89 -7.03 -11.59
C VAL A 253 -10.07 -7.02 -13.10
N GLN A 254 -10.92 -7.88 -13.65
CA GLN A 254 -11.23 -7.89 -15.08
C GLN A 254 -11.92 -6.60 -15.52
N GLY A 255 -12.82 -6.05 -14.71
CA GLY A 255 -13.43 -4.74 -14.96
C GLY A 255 -12.39 -3.63 -15.05
N VAL A 256 -11.47 -3.57 -14.08
CA VAL A 256 -10.39 -2.56 -14.07
C VAL A 256 -9.47 -2.67 -15.28
N VAL A 257 -9.11 -3.88 -15.69
CA VAL A 257 -8.26 -4.10 -16.88
C VAL A 257 -8.98 -3.67 -18.15
N ARG A 258 -10.27 -3.99 -18.29
CA ARG A 258 -11.08 -3.58 -19.45
C ARG A 258 -11.17 -2.06 -19.53
N ASP A 259 -11.60 -1.43 -18.44
CA ASP A 259 -11.79 0.03 -18.40
C ASP A 259 -10.46 0.76 -18.69
N TYR A 260 -9.34 0.22 -18.21
CA TYR A 260 -8.02 0.77 -18.48
C TYR A 260 -7.59 0.60 -19.96
N GLY A 261 -7.84 -0.57 -20.56
CA GLY A 261 -7.53 -0.82 -21.97
C GLY A 261 -8.37 0.02 -22.94
N ASP A 262 -9.63 0.29 -22.59
CA ASP A 262 -10.49 1.17 -23.39
C ASP A 262 -10.02 2.63 -23.31
N GLU A 263 -9.52 3.08 -22.16
CA GLU A 263 -8.91 4.41 -22.01
C GLU A 263 -7.65 4.60 -22.84
N GLU A 264 -6.76 3.59 -22.94
CA GLU A 264 -5.54 3.69 -23.77
C GLU A 264 -5.85 3.77 -25.27
N LYS A 265 -6.83 2.98 -25.76
CA LYS A 265 -7.26 3.02 -27.17
C LYS A 265 -7.82 4.39 -27.58
N VAL A 266 -8.56 5.06 -26.68
CA VAL A 266 -9.07 6.41 -26.93
C VAL A 266 -7.92 7.41 -27.05
N VAL A 267 -6.85 7.26 -26.26
CA VAL A 267 -5.67 8.13 -26.33
C VAL A 267 -4.90 7.91 -27.64
N GLU A 268 -4.64 6.67 -28.05
CA GLU A 268 -3.95 6.36 -29.30
C GLU A 268 -4.70 6.85 -30.55
N ASN A 269 -6.02 6.69 -30.56
CA ASN A 269 -6.86 7.16 -31.67
C ASN A 269 -6.87 8.69 -31.78
N ASN A 270 -6.86 9.42 -30.66
CA ASN A 270 -6.80 10.88 -30.67
C ASN A 270 -5.44 11.40 -31.16
N ILE A 271 -4.33 10.74 -30.80
CA ILE A 271 -2.99 11.10 -31.26
C ILE A 271 -2.84 10.81 -32.76
N SER A 272 -3.44 9.72 -33.24
CA SER A 272 -3.39 9.32 -34.65
C SER A 272 -4.32 10.14 -35.55
N SER A 273 -5.31 10.86 -35.00
CA SER A 273 -6.17 11.80 -35.73
C SER A 273 -5.64 13.23 -35.79
N GLU A 274 -4.56 13.53 -35.06
CA GLU A 274 -3.89 14.85 -35.02
C GLU A 274 -2.58 14.88 -35.85
N ILE A 275 -2.24 13.78 -36.55
CA ILE A 275 -1.13 13.66 -37.51
C ILE A 275 -1.71 13.50 -38.92
#